data_AF-K7VCM9-F1
#
_entry.id   AF-K7VCM9-F1
#
_cell.length_a   1.000
_cell.length_b   1.000
_cell.length_c   1.000
_cell.angle_alpha   90.00
_cell.angle_beta   90.00
_cell.angle_gamma   90.00
#
_symmetry.space_group_name_H-M   'P 1'
#
loop_
_entity.id
_entity.type
_entity.pdbx_description
1 polymer ?
#
loop_
_entity_poly.entity_id
_entity_poly.type
_entity_poly.pdbx_seq_one_letter_code
_entity_poly.pdbx_strand_id
1 'polypeptide(L)' 'MASDGLWDVVSNQDVLSIIKDTVKEPGMCSKRLATEAAERGSKDNITVIVVFLRPVSTAERIY' A
#
# COMPACT_ATOMS: atom_id res chain seq x y z
N MET A 1 -4.36 -1.94 -6.13
CA MET A 1 -3.75 -1.90 -7.47
C MET A 1 -2.57 -0.96 -7.43
N ALA A 2 -1.54 -1.17 -8.23
CA ALA A 2 -0.38 -0.28 -8.30
C ALA A 2 0.38 -0.46 -9.63
N SER A 3 1.21 0.52 -9.99
CA SER A 3 2.16 0.42 -11.11
C SER A 3 3.32 -0.52 -10.79
N ASP A 4 4.02 -0.95 -11.83
CA ASP A 4 5.31 -1.67 -11.77
C ASP A 4 6.35 -1.00 -10.90
N GLY A 5 6.41 0.33 -10.89
CA GLY A 5 7.28 1.09 -9.99
C GLY A 5 7.12 0.75 -8.49
N LEU A 6 5.95 0.25 -8.06
CA LEU A 6 5.78 -0.33 -6.72
C LEU A 6 6.31 -1.78 -6.67
N TRP A 7 5.85 -2.62 -7.60
CA TRP A 7 6.06 -4.07 -7.57
C TRP A 7 7.50 -4.50 -7.85
N ASP A 8 8.30 -3.64 -8.47
CA ASP A 8 9.72 -3.88 -8.71
C ASP A 8 10.54 -3.96 -7.40
N VAL A 9 10.08 -3.32 -6.33
CA VAL A 9 10.81 -3.21 -5.06
C VAL A 9 10.00 -3.63 -3.82
N VAL A 10 8.70 -3.85 -3.96
CA VAL A 10 7.79 -4.27 -2.88
C VAL A 10 7.10 -5.58 -3.25
N SER A 11 7.22 -6.59 -2.38
CA SER A 11 6.57 -7.89 -2.58
C SER A 11 5.12 -7.89 -2.07
N ASN A 12 4.31 -8.86 -2.52
CA ASN A 12 2.95 -9.06 -2.00
C ASN A 12 2.91 -9.22 -0.47
N GLN A 13 3.91 -9.86 0.13
CA GLN A 13 4.00 -10.03 1.58
C GLN A 13 4.32 -8.71 2.29
N ASP A 14 5.21 -7.90 1.72
CA ASP A 14 5.50 -6.55 2.22
C ASP A 14 4.23 -5.69 2.22
N VAL A 15 3.46 -5.71 1.13
CA VAL A 15 2.20 -4.96 1.02
C VAL A 15 1.25 -5.32 2.15
N LEU A 16 1.10 -6.62 2.45
CA LEU A 16 0.25 -7.09 3.54
C LEU A 16 0.75 -6.60 4.90
N SER A 17 2.06 -6.67 5.16
CA SER A 17 2.67 -6.18 6.41
C SER A 17 2.47 -4.67 6.58
N ILE A 18 2.69 -3.89 5.52
CA ILE A 18 2.55 -2.43 5.54
C ILE A 18 1.08 -2.03 5.77
N ILE A 19 0.14 -2.70 5.10
CA ILE A 19 -1.30 -2.44 5.30
C ILE A 19 -1.72 -2.79 6.73
N LYS A 20 -1.18 -3.89 7.30
CA LYS A 20 -1.42 -4.32 8.69
C LYS A 20 -0.77 -3.44 9.75
N ASP A 21 0.24 -2.65 9.40
CA ASP A 21 0.84 -1.66 10.31
C ASP A 21 0.16 -0.29 10.19
N THR A 22 -0.23 0.09 8.97
CA THR A 22 -0.80 1.42 8.65
C THR A 22 -2.31 1.50 8.86
N VAL A 23 -2.89 0.64 9.72
CA VAL A 23 -4.33 0.33 9.75
C VAL A 23 -5.19 1.51 10.19
N LYS A 24 -5.54 2.39 9.25
CA LYS A 24 -6.34 3.60 9.54
C LYS A 24 -7.32 3.91 8.43
N GLU A 25 -6.81 4.28 7.26
CA GLU A 25 -7.60 4.75 6.12
C GLU A 25 -6.93 4.36 4.80
N PRO A 26 -7.70 4.09 3.73
CA PRO A 26 -7.14 3.62 2.46
C PRO A 26 -6.12 4.60 1.85
N GLY A 27 -6.32 5.92 2.06
CA GLY A 27 -5.38 6.95 1.60
C GLY A 27 -4.04 6.94 2.32
N MET A 28 -4.00 6.55 3.61
CA MET A 28 -2.74 6.38 4.31
C MET A 28 -2.03 5.10 3.88
N CYS A 29 -2.76 4.01 3.66
CA CYS A 29 -2.19 2.78 3.12
C CYS A 29 -1.54 3.02 1.74
N SER A 30 -2.23 3.70 0.81
CA SER A 30 -1.67 3.99 -0.51
C SER A 30 -0.44 4.89 -0.43
N LYS A 31 -0.48 5.94 0.41
CA LYS A 31 0.67 6.82 0.63
C LYS A 31 1.85 6.05 1.21
N ARG A 32 1.63 5.19 2.20
CA ARG A 32 2.73 4.42 2.80
C ARG A 32 3.37 3.43 1.84
N LEU A 33 2.57 2.73 1.04
CA LEU A 33 3.08 1.84 0.00
C LEU A 33 3.94 2.60 -1.03
N ALA A 34 3.47 3.77 -1.46
CA ALA A 34 4.23 4.60 -2.40
C ALA A 34 5.54 5.12 -1.79
N THR A 35 5.51 5.55 -0.52
CA THR A 35 6.71 5.98 0.20
C THR A 35 7.70 4.83 0.40
N GLU A 36 7.23 3.64 0.76
CA GLU A 36 8.08 2.47 0.93
C GLU A 36 8.82 2.12 -0.37
N ALA A 37 8.14 2.12 -1.52
CA ALA A 37 8.79 1.86 -2.80
C ALA A 37 9.81 2.94 -3.17
N ALA A 38 9.53 4.21 -2.85
CA ALA A 38 10.49 5.29 -3.04
C ALA A 38 11.72 5.12 -2.12
N GLU A 39 11.52 4.77 -0.85
CA GLU A 39 12.59 4.53 0.13
C GLU A 39 13.46 3.31 -0.24
N ARG A 40 12.86 2.29 -0.86
CA ARG A 40 13.59 1.12 -1.41
C ARG A 40 14.31 1.40 -2.73
N GLY A 41 14.24 2.63 -3.24
CA GLY A 41 15.02 3.07 -4.40
C GLY A 41 14.39 2.75 -5.74
N SER A 42 13.06 2.64 -5.83
CA SER A 42 12.37 2.56 -7.11
C SER A 42 12.72 3.77 -7.98
N LYS A 43 13.02 3.51 -9.25
CA LYS A 43 13.45 4.52 -10.25
C LYS A 43 12.34 4.88 -11.23
N ASP A 44 11.13 4.34 -11.03
CA ASP A 44 9.99 4.55 -11.90
C ASP A 44 8.90 5.41 -11.22
N ASN A 45 7.87 5.77 -11.98
CA ASN A 45 6.69 6.43 -11.45
C ASN A 45 5.86 5.48 -10.61
N ILE A 46 5.69 5.83 -9.33
CA ILE A 46 4.96 5.02 -8.35
C ILE A 46 3.53 5.55 -8.23
N THR A 47 2.55 4.76 -8.66
CA THR A 47 1.12 5.05 -8.50
C THR A 47 0.44 3.90 -7.78
N VAL A 48 -0.29 4.20 -6.69
CA VAL A 48 -0.96 3.19 -5.85
C VAL A 48 -2.41 3.56 -5.59
N ILE A 49 -3.32 2.60 -5.78
CA ILE A 49 -4.75 2.73 -5.47
C ILE A 49 -5.15 1.63 -4.48
N VAL A 50 -5.70 2.04 -3.34
CA VAL A 50 -6.24 1.14 -2.31
C VAL A 50 -7.76 1.31 -2.26
N VAL A 51 -8.48 0.19 -2.33
CA VAL A 51 -9.95 0.15 -2.26
C VAL A 51 -10.35 -0.85 -1.18
N PHE A 52 -11.18 -0.43 -0.24
CA PHE A 52 -11.82 -1.34 0.71
C PHE A 52 -13.12 -1.84 0.10
N LEU A 53 -13.17 -3.15 -0.16
CA LEU A 53 -14.33 -3.80 -0.79
C LEU A 53 -15.53 -3.95 0.16
N ARG A 54 -15.32 -3.75 1.46
CA ARG A 54 -16.36 -3.72 2.49
C ARG A 54 -16.51 -2.30 3.02
N PRO A 55 -17.72 -1.90 3.47
CA PRO A 55 -17.96 -0.60 4.09
C PRO A 55 -17.30 -0.57 5.48
N VAL A 56 -16.00 -0.36 5.48
CA VAL A 56 -15.17 -0.23 6.67
C VAL A 56 -14.38 1.06 6.53
N SER A 57 -14.37 1.86 7.58
CA SER A 57 -13.57 3.09 7.61
C SER A 57 -12.07 2.77 7.72
N THR A 58 -11.74 1.58 8.24
CA THR A 58 -10.40 1.19 8.65
C THR A 58 -10.16 -0.29 8.40
N ALA A 59 -8.93 -0.65 8.01
CA ALA A 59 -8.55 -2.03 7.73
C ALA A 59 -8.55 -2.95 8.97
N GLU A 60 -8.67 -2.40 10.19
CA GLU A 60 -8.70 -3.16 11.46
C GLU A 60 -9.96 -4.00 11.57
N ARG A 61 -11.07 -3.57 10.96
CA ARG A 61 -12.35 -4.30 10.97
C ARG A 61 -12.44 -5.39 9.88
N ILE A 62 -11.43 -5.50 9.02
CA ILE A 62 -11.45 -6.44 7.88
C ILE A 62 -10.89 -7.81 8.27
N TYR A 63 -10.05 -7.87 9.31
CA TYR A 63 -9.43 -9.09 9.82
C TYR A 63 -10.07 -9.60 11.11
#